data_AF-A0A6V8KU57-F1
#
_entry.id   AF-A0A6V8KU57-F1
#
_cell.length_a   1.000
_cell.length_b   1.000
_cell.length_c   1.000
_cell.angle_alpha   90.00
_cell.angle_beta   90.00
_cell.angle_gamma   90.00
#
_symmetry.space_group_name_H-M   'P 1'
#
loop_
_entity.id
_entity.type
_entity.pdbx_description
1 polymer ?
#
loop_
_entity_poly.entity_id
_entity_poly.type
_entity_poly.pdbx_seq_one_letter_code
_entity_poly.pdbx_strand_id
1 'polypeptide(L)' 'MPTASKRLLADLLPALAADHGWMQDKVEGPTIGGDGQWYAVTDNDVLDDAAGEMFLRLNL' A
#
# COMPACT_ATOMS: atom_id res chain seq x y z
N MET A 1 -29.32 6.20 -1.05
CA MET A 1 -28.20 5.22 -1.11
C MET A 1 -27.74 4.96 0.32
N PRO A 2 -27.33 3.74 0.69
CA PRO A 2 -26.78 3.48 2.02
C PRO A 2 -25.47 4.24 2.22
N THR A 3 -25.24 4.70 3.44
CA THR A 3 -23.99 5.35 3.86
C THR A 3 -23.26 4.46 4.85
N ALA A 4 -21.93 4.58 4.91
CA ALA A 4 -21.08 3.87 5.85
C ALA A 4 -20.17 4.86 6.58
N SER A 5 -19.90 4.59 7.86
CA SER A 5 -18.94 5.36 8.64
C SER A 5 -17.52 4.88 8.35
N LYS A 6 -16.63 5.80 7.97
CA LYS A 6 -15.21 5.52 7.75
C LYS A 6 -14.42 5.76 9.04
N ARG A 7 -13.49 4.87 9.36
CA ARG A 7 -12.46 5.05 10.38
C ARG A 7 -11.09 4.80 9.75
N LEU A 8 -10.09 5.59 10.15
CA LEU A 8 -8.71 5.32 9.78
C LEU A 8 -8.24 4.04 10.50
N LEU A 9 -7.75 3.07 9.73
CA LEU A 9 -7.16 1.84 10.28
C LEU A 9 -5.64 2.00 10.47
N ALA A 10 -4.96 2.55 9.47
CA ALA A 10 -3.51 2.66 9.45
C ALA A 10 -3.03 3.80 8.54
N ASP A 11 -1.89 4.38 8.88
CA ASP A 11 -1.09 5.24 8.02
C ASP A 11 0.03 4.40 7.39
N LEU A 12 0.06 4.32 6.06
CA LEU A 12 1.01 3.50 5.31
C LEU A 12 2.27 4.26 4.91
N LEU A 13 2.33 5.58 5.11
CA LEU A 13 3.51 6.38 4.76
C LEU A 13 4.81 5.87 5.41
N PRO A 14 4.82 5.49 6.71
CA PRO A 14 6.04 4.95 7.31
C PRO A 14 6.48 3.62 6.70
N ALA A 15 5.53 2.77 6.28
CA ALA A 15 5.84 1.50 5.65
C ALA A 15 6.38 1.69 4.23
N LEU A 16 5.81 2.63 3.47
CA LEU A 16 6.27 2.98 2.11
C LEU A 16 7.64 3.65 2.11
N ALA A 17 8.00 4.34 3.19
CA ALA A 17 9.29 5.00 3.34
C ALA A 17 10.39 4.07 3.89
N ALA A 18 10.06 2.85 4.34
CA ALA A 18 10.97 2.00 5.13
C ALA A 18 12.25 1.58 4.37
N ASP A 19 12.16 1.41 3.05
CA ASP A 19 13.30 0.98 2.23
C ASP A 19 14.22 2.15 1.83
N HIS A 20 13.91 3.37 2.29
CA HIS A 20 14.68 4.61 2.03
C HIS A 20 14.94 4.89 0.53
N GLY A 21 14.17 4.26 -0.34
CA GLY A 21 14.22 4.41 -1.79
C GLY A 21 13.20 5.44 -2.29
N TRP A 22 12.87 5.33 -3.58
CA TRP A 22 11.80 6.15 -4.17
C TRP A 22 10.46 5.82 -3.51
N MET A 23 9.82 6.83 -2.93
CA MET A 23 8.51 6.66 -2.31
C MET A 23 7.47 6.39 -3.39
N GLN A 24 6.75 5.29 -3.24
CA GLN A 24 5.69 4.89 -4.17
C GLN A 24 4.48 5.84 -4.03
N ASP A 25 3.82 6.13 -5.14
CA ASP A 25 2.79 7.18 -5.20
C ASP A 25 1.45 6.71 -4.60
N LYS A 26 1.07 5.46 -4.89
CA LYS A 26 -0.30 4.98 -4.65
C LYS A 26 -0.34 3.50 -4.26
N VAL A 27 -1.04 3.20 -3.17
CA VAL A 27 -1.48 1.83 -2.84
C VAL A 27 -2.76 1.54 -3.59
N GLU A 28 -2.74 0.52 -4.44
CA GLU A 28 -3.86 0.15 -5.31
C GLU A 28 -4.65 -1.06 -4.81
N GLY A 29 -3.98 -1.98 -4.12
CA GLY A 29 -4.60 -3.24 -3.71
C GLY A 29 -4.17 -3.70 -2.34
N PRO A 30 -5.04 -3.63 -1.33
CA PRO A 30 -4.84 -4.31 -0.05
C PRO A 30 -5.49 -5.70 -0.02
N THR A 31 -4.86 -6.66 0.66
CA THR A 31 -5.44 -7.98 0.96
C THR A 31 -4.96 -8.54 2.30
N ILE A 32 -5.63 -9.57 2.80
CA ILE A 32 -5.18 -10.38 3.94
C ILE A 32 -4.81 -11.77 3.38
N GLY A 33 -3.56 -12.19 3.60
CA GLY A 33 -3.08 -13.50 3.18
C GLY A 33 -3.66 -14.64 4.02
N GLY A 34 -3.45 -15.88 3.56
CA GLY A 34 -3.87 -17.08 4.31
C GLY A 34 -3.14 -17.27 5.65
N ASP A 35 -2.03 -16.55 5.85
CA ASP A 35 -1.28 -16.42 7.09
C ASP A 35 -1.82 -15.31 8.02
N GLY A 36 -2.91 -14.65 7.64
CA GLY A 36 -3.54 -13.58 8.41
C GLY A 36 -2.78 -12.24 8.36
N GLN A 37 -1.76 -12.12 7.50
CA GLN A 37 -0.98 -10.89 7.37
C GLN A 37 -1.59 -9.96 6.33
N TRP A 38 -1.43 -8.65 6.55
CA TRP A 38 -1.85 -7.64 5.57
C TRP A 38 -0.77 -7.45 4.52
N TYR A 39 -1.22 -7.36 3.27
CA TYR A 39 -0.38 -7.12 2.11
C TYR A 39 -0.95 -5.97 1.29
N ALA A 40 -0.05 -5.19 0.69
CA ALA A 40 -0.41 -4.12 -0.23
C ALA A 40 0.46 -4.16 -1.48
N VAL A 41 -0.13 -3.75 -2.60
CA VAL A 41 0.59 -3.50 -3.85
C VAL A 41 0.49 -2.03 -4.20
N THR A 42 1.61 -1.48 -4.66
CA THR A 42 1.67 -0.15 -5.28
C THR A 42 1.80 -0.29 -6.78
N ASP A 43 1.23 0.67 -7.52
CA ASP A 43 1.43 0.86 -8.95
C ASP A 43 1.78 2.35 -9.15
N ASN A 44 2.79 2.60 -9.98
CA ASN A 44 3.27 3.94 -10.31
C ASN A 44 2.86 4.38 -11.73
N ASP A 45 1.78 3.82 -12.28
CA ASP A 45 1.10 4.25 -13.51
C ASP A 45 2.04 4.42 -14.74
N VAL A 46 3.16 3.67 -14.77
CA VAL A 46 4.15 3.68 -15.86
C VAL A 46 4.82 5.05 -16.08
N LEU A 47 5.15 5.77 -15.00
CA LEU A 47 6.07 6.90 -15.08
C LEU A 47 7.47 6.42 -15.48
N ASP A 48 8.09 7.07 -16.48
CA ASP A 48 9.48 6.83 -16.84
C ASP A 48 10.37 7.03 -15.60
N ASP A 49 11.30 6.09 -15.38
CA ASP A 49 12.23 6.01 -14.24
C ASP A 49 11.62 5.70 -12.85
N ALA A 50 10.34 5.34 -12.76
CA ALA A 50 9.76 4.80 -11.51
C ALA A 50 10.02 3.29 -11.37
N ALA A 51 10.35 2.83 -10.16
CA ALA A 51 10.18 1.42 -9.82
C ALA A 51 8.68 1.12 -9.97
N GLY A 52 8.30 0.20 -10.87
CA GLY A 52 6.90 -0.07 -11.25
C GLY A 52 6.02 -0.58 -10.10
N GLU A 53 5.66 -1.86 -10.13
CA GLU A 53 4.85 -2.48 -9.09
C GLU A 53 5.71 -2.94 -7.89
N MET A 54 5.28 -2.62 -6.66
CA MET A 54 5.95 -3.07 -5.43
C MET A 54 4.99 -3.79 -4.49
N PHE A 55 5.48 -4.84 -3.85
CA PHE A 55 4.75 -5.63 -2.86
C PHE A 55 5.23 -5.33 -1.44
N LEU A 56 4.29 -4.97 -0.55
CA LEU A 56 4.56 -4.68 0.85
C LEU A 56 3.83 -5.63 1.78
N ARG A 57 4.55 -6.16 2.77
CA ARG A 57 3.94 -6.77 3.96
C ARG A 57 3.75 -5.70 5.02
N LEU A 58 2.53 -5.55 5.52
CA LEU A 58 2.17 -4.52 6.48
C LEU A 58 2.03 -5.12 7.89
N ASN A 59 2.64 -4.46 8.88
CA ASN A 59 2.46 -4.78 10.30
C ASN A 59 1.28 -3.99 10.86
N LEU A 60 0.07 -4.42 10.53
CA LEU A 60 -1.21 -3.84 10.99
C LEU A 60 -1.87 -4.68 12.09
#